data_AF-A0A537KQR5-F1
#
_entry.id   AF-A0A537KQR5-F1
#
_cell.length_a   1.000
_cell.length_b   1.000
_cell.length_c   1.000
_cell.angle_alpha   90.00
_cell.angle_beta   90.00
_cell.angle_gamma   90.00
#
_symmetry.space_group_name_H-M   'P 1'
#
loop_
_entity.id
_entity.type
_entity.pdbx_description
1 polymer ?
#
loop_
_entity_poly.entity_id
_entity_poly.type
_entity_poly.pdbx_seq_one_letter_code
_entity_poly.pdbx_strand_id
1 'polypeptide(L)'
;MRLIPNVTQGNIQETICKSGWTDTIRPPTSFTNNLKAQQLQATRYQDKVPSHYEEDHFIALEIGGNPNDPKNLWAEMWGSPAHPLTHTGPFPPEIVGAKSKDWVETHLKGEVCAGRMTLKDAQDIIRTDRFKYYRDEKLK
;
A
#
# COMPACT_ATOMS: atom_id res chain seq x y z
N MET A 1 -8.00 4.50 11.22
CA MET A 1 -8.21 3.59 10.07
C MET A 1 -8.53 2.21 10.61
N ARG A 2 -9.49 1.48 10.03
CA ARG A 2 -9.83 0.12 10.50
C ARG A 2 -9.07 -0.93 9.70
N LEU A 3 -8.67 -2.03 10.34
CA LEU A 3 -8.13 -3.23 9.68
C LEU A 3 -9.26 -4.11 9.15
N ILE A 4 -8.93 -5.15 8.39
CA ILE A 4 -9.87 -6.22 8.05
C ILE A 4 -10.23 -6.97 9.33
N PRO A 5 -11.51 -7.05 9.72
CA PRO A 5 -11.90 -7.74 10.96
C PRO A 5 -11.54 -9.23 10.98
N ASN A 6 -11.33 -9.84 9.82
CA ASN A 6 -11.06 -11.27 9.65
C ASN A 6 -9.57 -11.63 9.48
N VAL A 7 -8.63 -10.68 9.59
CA VAL A 7 -7.19 -10.97 9.55
C VAL A 7 -6.58 -10.73 10.92
N THR A 8 -6.04 -11.79 11.52
CA THR A 8 -5.45 -11.80 12.86
C THR A 8 -4.13 -12.57 12.81
N GLN A 9 -3.28 -12.39 13.84
CA GLN A 9 -2.05 -13.17 13.94
C GLN A 9 -2.29 -14.69 13.90
N GLY A 10 -3.41 -15.16 14.47
CA GLY A 10 -3.74 -16.57 14.57
C GLY A 10 -4.17 -17.23 13.26
N ASN A 11 -4.61 -16.45 12.26
CA ASN A 11 -5.11 -16.98 11.00
C ASN A 11 -4.35 -16.46 9.76
N ILE A 12 -3.14 -15.92 9.92
CA ILE A 12 -2.33 -15.42 8.79
C ILE A 12 -2.04 -16.50 7.75
N GLN A 13 -1.92 -17.77 8.17
CA GLN A 13 -1.66 -18.91 7.28
C GLN A 13 -2.87 -19.28 6.40
N GLU A 14 -4.07 -18.89 6.81
CA GLU A 14 -5.31 -19.09 6.04
C GLU A 14 -5.69 -17.85 5.22
N THR A 15 -5.04 -16.72 5.50
CA THR A 15 -5.33 -15.40 4.92
C THR A 15 -4.13 -14.85 4.16
N ILE A 16 -3.41 -13.86 4.70
CA ILE A 16 -2.38 -13.09 4.00
C ILE A 16 -1.18 -13.92 3.50
N CYS A 17 -0.91 -15.07 4.11
CA CYS A 17 0.16 -15.98 3.68
C CYS A 17 -0.30 -17.01 2.63
N LYS A 18 -1.60 -17.07 2.35
CA LYS A 18 -2.16 -17.93 1.30
C LYS A 18 -2.08 -17.21 -0.04
N SER A 19 -1.43 -17.85 -1.02
CA SER A 19 -1.32 -17.33 -2.38
C SER A 19 -2.70 -17.00 -2.98
N GLY A 20 -2.82 -15.83 -3.62
CA GLY A 20 -4.05 -15.33 -4.23
C GLY A 20 -5.12 -14.81 -3.25
N TRP A 21 -4.90 -14.85 -1.93
CA TRP A 21 -5.92 -14.42 -0.98
C TRP A 21 -6.35 -12.95 -1.16
N THR A 22 -5.41 -12.04 -1.39
CA THR A 22 -5.73 -10.61 -1.60
C THR A 22 -6.61 -10.37 -2.82
N ASP A 23 -6.50 -11.20 -3.86
CA ASP A 23 -7.32 -11.07 -5.07
C ASP A 23 -8.80 -11.37 -4.78
N THR A 24 -9.08 -12.18 -3.75
CA THR A 24 -10.44 -12.51 -3.32
C THR A 24 -11.16 -11.38 -2.57
N ILE A 25 -10.40 -10.40 -2.06
CA ILE A 25 -10.94 -9.30 -1.25
C ILE A 25 -10.72 -7.92 -1.85
N ARG A 26 -9.95 -7.81 -2.95
CA ARG A 26 -9.63 -6.54 -3.59
C ARG A 26 -10.92 -5.90 -4.13
N PRO A 27 -11.14 -4.60 -3.91
CA PRO A 27 -12.26 -3.90 -4.52
C PRO A 27 -12.15 -3.94 -6.06
N PRO A 28 -13.28 -3.89 -6.79
CA PRO A 28 -13.26 -3.80 -8.23
C PRO A 28 -12.55 -2.52 -8.70
N THR A 29 -11.85 -2.59 -9.82
CA THR A 29 -11.09 -1.44 -10.38
C THR A 29 -11.99 -0.24 -10.70
N SER A 30 -13.26 -0.47 -11.02
CA SER A 30 -14.24 0.60 -11.22
C SER A 30 -14.47 1.42 -9.95
N PHE A 31 -14.48 0.78 -8.77
CA PHE A 31 -14.61 1.47 -7.50
C PHE A 31 -13.39 2.35 -7.22
N THR A 32 -12.18 1.79 -7.34
CA THR A 32 -10.95 2.53 -7.05
C THR A 32 -10.68 3.65 -8.06
N ASN A 33 -10.98 3.44 -9.35
CA ASN A 33 -10.88 4.49 -10.36
C ASN A 33 -11.82 5.68 -10.09
N ASN A 34 -13.07 5.39 -9.71
CA ASN A 34 -14.04 6.43 -9.36
C ASN A 34 -13.61 7.20 -8.11
N LEU A 35 -13.13 6.50 -7.07
CA LEU A 35 -12.63 7.12 -5.85
C LEU A 35 -11.43 8.03 -6.15
N LYS A 36 -10.45 7.56 -6.92
CA LYS A 36 -9.27 8.35 -7.32
C LYS A 36 -9.66 9.65 -8.03
N ALA A 37 -10.56 9.56 -9.01
CA ALA A 37 -11.02 10.71 -9.76
C ALA A 37 -11.69 11.76 -8.84
N GLN A 38 -12.47 11.31 -7.85
CA GLN A 38 -13.08 12.18 -6.85
C GLN A 38 -12.04 12.79 -5.90
N GLN A 39 -11.12 11.98 -5.37
CA GLN A 39 -10.10 12.43 -4.42
C GLN A 39 -9.19 13.49 -5.02
N LEU A 40 -8.78 13.30 -6.28
CA LEU A 40 -7.92 14.25 -6.98
C LEU A 40 -8.58 15.63 -7.09
N GLN A 41 -9.89 15.80 -6.96
CA GLN A 41 -10.49 17.15 -6.94
C GLN A 41 -10.19 17.94 -5.65
N ALA A 42 -9.78 17.28 -4.56
CA ALA A 42 -9.47 17.94 -3.30
C ALA A 42 -8.27 18.91 -3.43
N THR A 43 -8.32 20.04 -2.74
CA THR A 43 -7.29 21.11 -2.78
C THR A 43 -5.90 20.65 -2.31
N ARG A 44 -5.82 19.54 -1.56
CA ARG A 44 -4.55 18.95 -1.12
C ARG A 44 -3.71 18.36 -2.26
N TYR A 45 -4.33 17.97 -3.38
CA TYR A 45 -3.61 17.48 -4.55
C TYR A 45 -3.37 18.65 -5.50
N GLN A 46 -2.12 19.03 -5.72
CA GLN A 46 -1.77 20.07 -6.70
C GLN A 46 -1.75 19.50 -8.11
N ASP A 47 -1.17 18.31 -8.27
CA ASP A 47 -1.26 17.52 -9.49
C ASP A 47 -2.60 16.77 -9.53
N LYS A 48 -3.24 16.80 -10.71
CA LYS A 48 -4.58 16.24 -10.97
C LYS A 48 -4.55 15.14 -12.02
N VAL A 49 -3.39 14.77 -12.55
CA VAL A 49 -3.24 13.81 -13.64
C VAL A 49 -3.41 12.39 -13.10
N PRO A 50 -4.49 11.65 -13.43
CA PRO A 50 -4.79 10.38 -12.77
C PRO A 50 -3.77 9.27 -13.01
N SER A 51 -2.98 9.33 -14.10
CA SER A 51 -1.92 8.35 -14.40
C SER A 51 -0.69 8.53 -13.52
N HIS A 52 -0.54 9.65 -12.82
CA HIS A 52 0.54 9.86 -11.85
C HIS A 52 0.27 9.20 -10.50
N TYR A 53 -0.94 8.68 -10.31
CA TYR A 53 -1.42 8.14 -9.05
C TYR A 53 -1.92 6.71 -9.18
N GLU A 54 -1.65 5.91 -8.16
CA GLU A 54 -2.32 4.65 -7.85
C GLU A 54 -3.37 4.91 -6.75
N GLU A 55 -4.56 4.31 -6.87
CA GLU A 55 -5.49 4.31 -5.74
C GLU A 55 -5.14 3.12 -4.87
N ASP A 56 -4.49 3.40 -3.75
CA ASP A 56 -3.73 2.40 -3.01
C ASP A 56 -4.15 2.36 -1.53
N HIS A 57 -3.94 1.20 -0.93
CA HIS A 57 -4.28 0.96 0.46
C HIS A 57 -3.18 1.49 1.38
N PHE A 58 -3.50 2.37 2.34
CA PHE A 58 -2.51 2.91 3.28
C PHE A 58 -1.81 1.80 4.08
N ILE A 59 -2.58 0.85 4.64
CA ILE A 59 -2.09 -0.48 5.03
C ILE A 59 -2.52 -1.43 3.92
N ALA A 60 -1.57 -2.10 3.25
CA ALA A 60 -1.88 -3.11 2.25
C ALA A 60 -2.78 -4.22 2.75
N LEU A 61 -3.55 -4.78 1.81
CA LEU A 61 -4.30 -6.02 1.99
C LEU A 61 -3.39 -7.18 2.45
N GLU A 62 -2.15 -7.20 1.96
CA GLU A 62 -1.14 -8.22 2.28
C GLU A 62 -0.71 -8.26 3.75
N ILE A 63 -1.04 -7.23 4.52
CA ILE A 63 -0.81 -7.16 5.97
C ILE A 63 -2.10 -6.78 6.71
N GLY A 64 -3.26 -7.09 6.12
CA GLY A 64 -4.58 -7.03 6.77
C GLY A 64 -5.28 -5.66 6.75
N GLY A 65 -4.89 -4.74 5.86
CA GLY A 65 -5.60 -3.47 5.70
C GLY A 65 -6.96 -3.61 5.02
N ASN A 66 -7.93 -2.79 5.41
CA ASN A 66 -9.32 -2.93 4.97
C ASN A 66 -9.51 -2.61 3.46
N PRO A 67 -10.16 -3.48 2.67
CA PRO A 67 -10.29 -3.30 1.22
C PRO A 67 -11.14 -2.10 0.81
N ASN A 68 -12.14 -1.75 1.61
CA ASN A 68 -13.18 -0.79 1.23
C ASN A 68 -13.30 0.41 2.19
N ASP A 69 -12.48 0.49 3.25
CA ASP A 69 -12.45 1.67 4.13
C ASP A 69 -11.87 2.86 3.34
N PRO A 70 -12.64 3.93 3.06
CA PRO A 70 -12.10 5.09 2.34
C PRO A 70 -10.98 5.79 3.09
N LYS A 71 -10.83 5.56 4.40
CA LYS A 71 -9.69 6.06 5.19
C LYS A 71 -8.44 5.20 5.03
N ASN A 72 -8.57 4.00 4.46
CA ASN A 72 -7.47 3.16 4.04
C ASN A 72 -7.16 3.32 2.56
N LEU A 73 -7.88 4.13 1.79
CA LEU A 73 -7.66 4.29 0.35
C LEU A 73 -7.29 5.73 0.02
N TRP A 74 -6.24 5.90 -0.77
CA TRP A 74 -5.85 7.21 -1.23
C TRP A 74 -5.06 7.17 -2.53
N ALA A 75 -5.12 8.28 -3.27
CA ALA A 75 -4.28 8.50 -4.44
C ALA A 75 -2.82 8.69 -4.01
N GLU A 76 -2.03 7.61 -4.09
CA GLU A 76 -0.58 7.55 -3.84
C GLU A 76 0.17 7.83 -5.14
N MET A 77 1.21 8.67 -5.10
CA MET A 77 1.97 8.98 -6.32
C MET A 77 2.89 7.81 -6.71
N TRP A 78 2.97 7.53 -8.02
CA TRP A 78 4.00 6.62 -8.54
C TRP A 78 5.42 7.16 -8.37
N GLY A 79 5.56 8.50 -8.40
CA GLY A 79 6.82 9.21 -8.18
C GLY A 79 6.70 10.23 -7.06
N SER A 80 7.21 11.44 -7.28
CA SER A 80 7.12 12.56 -6.34
C SER A 80 6.54 13.81 -7.00
N PRO A 81 6.13 14.84 -6.25
CA PRO A 81 5.66 16.10 -6.84
C PRO A 81 6.67 16.74 -7.81
N ALA A 82 7.96 16.59 -7.56
CA ALA A 82 9.01 17.13 -8.44
C ALA A 82 9.33 16.21 -9.64
N HIS A 83 9.03 14.92 -9.52
CA HIS A 83 9.33 13.90 -10.53
C HIS A 83 8.13 12.95 -10.64
N PRO A 84 7.03 13.38 -11.28
CA PRO A 84 5.87 12.52 -11.48
C PRO A 84 6.25 11.35 -12.39
N LEU A 85 5.77 10.17 -12.02
CA LEU A 85 5.94 8.93 -12.78
C LEU A 85 4.57 8.34 -13.08
N THR A 86 4.51 7.32 -13.93
CA THR A 86 3.28 6.53 -14.12
C THR A 86 3.54 5.07 -13.76
N HIS A 87 2.50 4.25 -13.78
CA HIS A 87 2.59 2.81 -13.53
C HIS A 87 3.61 2.05 -14.40
N THR A 88 4.07 2.62 -15.51
CA THR A 88 5.09 2.01 -16.39
C THR A 88 6.53 2.34 -15.99
N GLY A 89 6.75 3.24 -15.02
CA GLY A 89 8.08 3.65 -14.59
C GLY A 89 8.81 4.56 -15.60
N PRO A 90 10.16 4.64 -15.54
CA PRO A 90 11.06 3.88 -14.66
C PRO A 90 10.86 4.23 -13.18
N PHE A 91 11.26 3.34 -12.26
CA PHE A 91 11.15 3.54 -10.80
C PHE A 91 12.54 3.56 -10.15
N PRO A 92 13.28 4.68 -10.24
CA PRO A 92 14.56 4.81 -9.57
C PRO A 92 14.39 4.68 -8.05
N PRO A 93 15.23 3.92 -7.33
CA PRO A 93 15.07 3.68 -5.89
C PRO A 93 15.07 4.97 -5.02
N GLU A 94 15.72 6.03 -5.49
CA GLU A 94 15.75 7.34 -4.85
C GLU A 94 14.43 8.13 -4.97
N ILE A 95 13.59 7.79 -5.96
CA ILE A 95 12.26 8.38 -6.14
C ILE A 95 11.26 7.52 -5.37
N VAL A 96 11.06 7.90 -4.11
CA VAL A 96 10.16 7.17 -3.21
C VAL A 96 8.69 7.48 -3.52
N GLY A 97 7.91 6.43 -3.77
CA GLY A 97 6.47 6.51 -4.07
C GLY A 97 5.79 5.14 -3.94
N ALA A 98 4.73 4.91 -4.72
CA ALA A 98 3.95 3.66 -4.70
C ALA A 98 4.83 2.41 -4.83
N LYS A 99 5.83 2.39 -5.74
CA LYS A 99 6.74 1.24 -5.87
C LYS A 99 7.66 0.98 -4.68
N SER A 100 8.07 2.02 -3.97
CA SER A 100 8.83 1.83 -2.73
C SER A 100 7.94 1.27 -1.63
N LYS A 101 6.67 1.69 -1.56
CA LYS A 101 5.66 1.13 -0.66
C LYS A 101 5.38 -0.35 -0.97
N ASP A 102 5.14 -0.71 -2.24
CA ASP A 102 4.94 -2.10 -2.68
C ASP A 102 6.06 -3.03 -2.16
N TRP A 103 7.31 -2.58 -2.26
CA TRP A 103 8.45 -3.34 -1.76
C TRP A 103 8.38 -3.55 -0.24
N VAL A 104 8.08 -2.49 0.53
CA VAL A 104 7.96 -2.57 1.99
C VAL A 104 6.86 -3.55 2.37
N GLU A 105 5.68 -3.46 1.75
CA GLU A 105 4.54 -4.31 2.07
C GLU A 105 4.81 -5.78 1.76
N THR A 106 5.42 -6.05 0.60
CA THR A 106 5.84 -7.40 0.21
C THR A 106 6.88 -7.94 1.19
N HIS A 107 7.86 -7.13 1.58
CA HIS A 107 8.90 -7.52 2.53
C HIS A 107 8.30 -7.85 3.91
N LEU A 108 7.48 -6.94 4.45
CA LEU A 108 6.82 -7.12 5.75
C LEU A 108 5.90 -8.33 5.77
N LYS A 109 5.12 -8.57 4.70
CA LYS A 109 4.34 -9.79 4.54
C LYS A 109 5.24 -11.03 4.62
N GLY A 110 6.39 -11.02 3.93
CA GLY A 110 7.37 -12.10 3.99
C GLY A 110 7.88 -12.39 5.40
N GLU A 111 8.24 -11.34 6.15
CA GLU A 111 8.67 -11.45 7.55
C GLU A 111 7.56 -12.01 8.46
N VAL A 112 6.32 -11.56 8.27
CA VAL A 112 5.14 -12.06 9.01
C VAL A 112 4.88 -13.53 8.70
N CYS A 113 4.86 -13.91 7.42
CA CYS A 113 4.58 -15.28 7.01
C CYS A 113 5.70 -16.27 7.39
N ALA A 114 6.93 -15.78 7.52
CA ALA A 114 8.06 -16.55 8.04
C ALA A 114 8.10 -16.61 9.58
N GLY A 115 7.20 -15.91 10.29
CA GLY A 115 7.16 -15.86 11.75
C GLY A 115 8.30 -15.04 12.38
N ARG A 116 9.01 -14.22 11.60
CA ARG A 116 10.09 -13.33 12.09
C ARG A 116 9.57 -12.01 12.64
N MET A 117 8.35 -11.62 12.26
CA MET A 117 7.68 -10.39 12.68
C MET A 117 6.21 -10.69 13.00
N THR A 118 5.62 -9.97 13.96
CA THR A 118 4.17 -10.06 14.17
C THR A 118 3.42 -9.23 13.13
N LEU A 119 2.19 -9.64 12.81
CA LEU A 119 1.29 -8.87 11.96
C LEU A 119 1.10 -7.43 12.47
N LYS A 120 1.06 -7.26 13.80
CA LYS A 120 0.90 -5.95 14.42
C LYS A 120 2.12 -5.06 14.16
N ASP A 121 3.33 -5.60 14.31
CA ASP A 121 4.57 -4.83 14.09
C ASP A 121 4.68 -4.39 12.63
N ALA A 122 4.34 -5.27 11.67
CA ALA A 122 4.29 -4.91 10.25
C ALA A 122 3.33 -3.75 9.99
N GLN A 123 2.14 -3.77 10.58
CA GLN A 123 1.16 -2.69 10.44
C GLN A 123 1.65 -1.39 11.10
N ASP A 124 2.35 -1.48 12.23
CA ASP A 124 2.89 -0.31 12.95
C ASP A 124 4.04 0.35 12.19
N ILE A 125 4.88 -0.43 11.48
CA ILE A 125 5.90 0.10 10.55
C ILE A 125 5.23 0.97 9.47
N ILE A 126 4.16 0.47 8.85
CA ILE A 126 3.42 1.22 7.83
C ILE A 126 2.79 2.49 8.40
N ARG A 127 2.21 2.42 9.61
CA ARG A 127 1.60 3.58 10.27
C ARG A 127 2.60 4.67 10.65
N THR A 128 3.84 4.28 10.94
CA THR A 128 4.86 5.18 11.47
C THR A 128 5.63 5.87 10.34
N ASP A 129 6.41 5.11 9.56
CA ASP A 129 7.15 5.66 8.41
C ASP A 129 7.65 4.54 7.48
N ARG A 130 6.77 4.10 6.57
CA ARG A 130 7.09 3.11 5.53
C ARG A 130 8.28 3.53 4.65
N PHE A 131 8.45 4.83 4.39
CA PHE A 131 9.49 5.32 3.49
C PHE A 131 10.85 5.41 4.17
N LYS A 132 10.90 5.70 5.47
CA LYS A 132 12.10 5.53 6.27
C LYS A 132 12.50 4.06 6.32
N TYR A 133 11.56 3.16 6.57
CA TYR A 133 11.84 1.72 6.56
C TYR A 133 12.39 1.26 5.19
N TYR A 134 11.80 1.71 4.08
CA TYR A 134 12.34 1.46 2.73
C TYR A 134 13.79 1.92 2.60
N ARG A 135 14.11 3.16 2.98
CA ARG A 135 15.47 3.69 2.91
C ARG A 135 16.45 2.89 3.77
N ASP A 136 16.03 2.52 4.98
CA ASP A 136 16.87 1.80 5.93
C ASP A 136 17.09 0.33 5.53
N GLU A 137 16.12 -0.33 4.89
CA GLU A 137 16.24 -1.77 4.62
C GLU A 137 16.58 -2.09 3.16
N LYS A 138 16.28 -1.19 2.22
CA LYS A 138 16.49 -1.42 0.78
C LYS A 138 17.64 -0.62 0.17
N LEU A 139 17.92 0.58 0.68
CA LEU A 139 18.92 1.49 0.10
C LEU A 139 20.25 1.54 0.86
N LYS A 140 20.39 0.78 1.95
CA LYS A 140 21.69 0.53 2.59
C LYS A 140 22.53 -0.42 1.72
#